data_AF-A0A7X9F3E3-F1
#
_entry.id   AF-A0A7X9F3E3-F1
#
_cell.length_a   1.000
_cell.length_b   1.000
_cell.length_c   1.000
_cell.angle_alpha   90.00
_cell.angle_beta   90.00
_cell.angle_gamma   90.00
#
_symmetry.space_group_name_H-M   'P 1'
#
loop_
_entity.id
_entity.type
_entity.pdbx_description
1 polymer ?
#
loop_
_entity_poly.entity_id
_entity_poly.type
_entity_poly.pdbx_seq_one_letter_code
_entity_poly.pdbx_strand_id
1 'polypeptide(L)' 'VEHVYHNSYKTIKEAELSVFEYIETWYNVNRIHTTIKTSIRNKKEKLINQLVA' A
#
# COMPACT_ATOMS: atom_id res chain seq x y z
N VAL A 1 14.54 -4.48 11.19
CA VAL A 1 15.18 -4.87 9.91
C VAL A 1 14.38 -4.22 8.79
N GLU A 2 15.03 -3.64 7.78
CA GLU A 2 14.37 -2.90 6.69
C GLU A 2 13.70 -3.84 5.67
N HIS A 3 12.62 -3.38 5.01
CA HIS A 3 11.85 -4.17 4.03
C HIS A 3 12.70 -4.73 2.88
N VAL A 4 13.74 -4.00 2.49
CA VAL A 4 14.67 -4.39 1.40
C VAL A 4 15.54 -5.59 1.75
N TYR A 5 15.77 -5.90 3.03
CA TYR A 5 16.62 -7.02 3.44
C TYR A 5 15.91 -8.37 3.51
N HIS A 6 14.57 -8.37 3.41
CA HIS A 6 13.78 -9.61 3.52
C HIS A 6 13.45 -10.24 2.16
N ASN A 7 13.70 -9.51 1.06
CA ASN A 7 13.23 -9.88 -0.26
C ASN A 7 14.36 -9.90 -1.27
N SER A 8 14.33 -10.86 -2.20
CA SER A 8 15.18 -10.89 -3.38
C SER A 8 14.29 -10.77 -4.61
N TYR A 9 14.64 -9.85 -5.51
CA TYR A 9 13.86 -9.56 -6.71
C TYR A 9 14.62 -9.99 -7.95
N LYS A 10 13.92 -10.56 -8.94
CA LYS A 10 14.51 -10.95 -10.22
C LYS A 10 14.62 -9.75 -11.16
N THR A 11 13.73 -8.77 -11.01
CA THR A 11 13.72 -7.56 -11.83
C THR A 11 13.56 -6.30 -10.99
N ILE A 12 14.00 -5.17 -11.54
CA ILE A 12 13.82 -3.85 -10.91
C ILE A 12 12.33 -3.55 -10.71
N LYS A 13 11.47 -3.91 -11.67
CA LYS A 13 10.02 -3.67 -11.58
C LYS A 13 9.38 -4.39 -10.39
N GLU A 14 9.82 -5.60 -10.08
CA GLU A 14 9.35 -6.32 -8.89
C GLU A 14 9.78 -5.60 -7.61
N ALA A 15 11.02 -5.10 -7.56
CA ALA A 15 11.52 -4.32 -6.43
C ALA A 15 10.74 -3.01 -6.25
N GLU A 16 10.51 -2.28 -7.35
CA GLU A 16 9.72 -1.03 -7.37
C GLU A 16 8.31 -1.26 -6.84
N LEU A 17 7.63 -2.30 -7.32
CA LEU A 17 6.28 -2.64 -6.88
C LEU A 17 6.26 -2.99 -5.38
N SER A 18 7.19 -3.84 -4.92
CA SER A 18 7.21 -4.25 -3.52
C SER A 18 7.50 -3.09 -2.56
N VAL A 19 8.41 -2.18 -2.92
CA VAL A 19 8.69 -0.98 -2.13
C VAL A 19 7.48 -0.06 -2.10
N PHE A 20 6.82 0.14 -3.24
CA PHE A 20 5.58 0.93 -3.31
C PHE A 20 4.50 0.35 -2.41
N GLU A 21 4.24 -0.95 -2.49
CA GLU A 21 3.25 -1.63 -1.66
C GLU A 21 3.58 -1.51 -0.17
N TYR A 22 4.83 -1.68 0.22
CA TYR A 22 5.26 -1.52 1.61
C TYR A 22 4.99 -0.11 2.13
N ILE A 23 5.34 0.91 1.34
CA ILE A 23 5.09 2.31 1.71
C ILE A 23 3.59 2.56 1.86
N GLU A 24 2.77 2.11 0.91
CA GLU A 24 1.33 2.36 0.94
C GLU A 24 0.60 1.61 2.06
N THR A 25 0.98 0.37 2.30
CA THR A 25 0.28 -0.52 3.25
C THR A 25 0.77 -0.41 4.68
N TRP A 26 2.02 0.02 4.89
CA TRP A 26 2.60 0.15 6.23
C TRP A 26 2.75 1.62 6.64
N TYR A 27 3.44 2.42 5.83
CA TYR A 27 3.78 3.79 6.20
C TYR A 27 2.61 4.79 5.98
N ASN A 28 1.96 4.73 4.82
CA ASN A 28 0.89 5.67 4.45
C ASN A 28 -0.52 5.22 4.84
N VAL A 29 -0.68 4.04 5.46
CA VAL A 29 -1.99 3.40 5.68
C VAL A 29 -3.03 4.29 6.36
N ASN A 30 -2.59 5.14 7.29
CA ASN A 30 -3.44 6.08 8.04
C ASN A 30 -3.29 7.54 7.59
N ARG A 31 -2.35 7.85 6.69
CA ARG A 31 -2.11 9.22 6.21
C ARG A 31 -3.17 9.60 5.18
N ILE A 32 -3.64 10.84 5.22
CA ILE A 32 -4.56 11.34 4.20
C ILE A 32 -3.78 11.55 2.91
N HIS A 33 -4.16 10.81 1.88
CA HIS A 33 -3.53 10.89 0.58
C HIS A 33 -4.15 12.05 -0.22
N THR A 34 -3.32 12.93 -0.80
CA THR A 34 -3.78 14.11 -1.52
C THR A 34 -4.53 13.77 -2.82
N THR A 35 -4.16 12.68 -3.49
CA THR A 35 -4.83 12.16 -4.69
C THR A 35 -6.22 11.58 -4.40
N ILE A 36 -6.36 10.63 -3.47
CA ILE A 36 -7.65 9.97 -3.18
C ILE A 36 -8.48 10.67 -2.09
N LYS A 37 -7.96 11.77 -1.52
CA LYS A 37 -8.62 12.62 -0.49
C LYS A 37 -9.01 11.88 0.79
N THR A 38 -8.42 10.73 1.05
CA THR A 38 -8.67 9.89 2.23
C THR A 38 -7.46 9.00 2.51
N SER A 39 -7.46 8.28 3.63
CA SER A 39 -6.45 7.24 3.92
C SER A 39 -6.73 5.95 3.13
N ILE A 40 -5.67 5.16 2.93
CA ILE A 40 -5.76 3.84 2.31
C ILE A 40 -6.69 2.91 3.11
N ARG A 41 -6.62 2.95 4.45
CA ARG A 41 -7.53 2.22 5.34
C ARG A 41 -9.00 2.53 5.04
N ASN A 42 -9.38 3.82 5.06
CA ASN A 42 -10.77 4.23 4.85
C ASN A 42 -11.24 3.89 3.43
N LYS A 43 -10.35 4.02 2.43
CA LYS A 43 -10.66 3.64 1.06
C LYS A 43 -10.94 2.13 0.95
N LYS A 44 -10.13 1.30 1.61
CA LYS A 44 -10.32 -0.15 1.68
C LYS A 44 -11.65 -0.52 2.34
N GLU A 45 -11.96 0.06 3.49
CA GLU A 45 -13.23 -0.16 4.20
C GLU A 45 -14.43 0.21 3.34
N LYS A 46 -14.37 1.36 2.66
CA LYS A 46 -15.42 1.78 1.73
C LYS A 46 -15.62 0.77 0.59
N LEU A 47 -14.55 0.27 -0.02
CA LEU A 47 -14.63 -0.73 -1.09
C LEU A 47 -15.23 -2.04 -0.58
N ILE A 48 -14.84 -2.51 0.61
CA ILE A 48 -15.41 -3.71 1.23
C ILE A 48 -16.91 -3.55 1.46
N ASN A 49 -17.34 -2.41 2.01
CA ASN A 49 -18.76 -2.15 2.26
C ASN A 49 -19.58 -2.11 0.96
N GLN A 50 -18.99 -1.69 -0.16
CA GLN A 50 -19.64 -1.70 -1.48
C GLN A 50 -19.75 -3.09 -2.09
N LEU A 51 -18.88 -4.03 -1.70
CA LEU A 51 -18.90 -5.41 -2.21
C LEU A 51 -19.85 -6.32 -1.42
N VAL A 52 -20.11 -5.97 -0.16
CA VAL A 52 -20.95 -6.77 0.77
C VAL A 52 -22.41 -6.29 0.77
N ALA A 53 -22.69 -5.08 0.27
CA ALA A 53 -24.02 -4.52 0.08
C ALA A 53 -24.63 -4.96 -1.26
#